data_AF-A0A672GH73-F1
#
_entry.id   AF-A0A672GH73-F1
#
_cell.length_a   1.000
_cell.length_b   1.000
_cell.length_c   1.000
_cell.angle_alpha   90.00
_cell.angle_beta   90.00
_cell.angle_gamma   90.00
#
_symmetry.space_group_name_H-M   'P 1'
#
loop_
_entity.id
_entity.type
_entity.pdbx_description
1 polymer ?
#
loop_
_entity_poly.entity_id
_entity_poly.type
_entity_poly.pdbx_seq_one_letter_code
_entity_poly.pdbx_strand_id
1 'polypeptide(L)'
;KKKKKDKVKVAAAPKLGTQMKAEKKKVKKNKSEKYLYFFTNKSTIGLGLIRIGVVISSDHLMTKYIFLPYDKSEKPVEEDAGYVHDLLANLAGINNSRERASKLFQWLIDPIPAKTFFRDTWEKKPIFVQRKNPHYYKGLFSTAEFDRILREDDVQFGVNLDVTSYTHGKRETHNPPGRALPFTVWDFYESGCSLRLLNPQAFSSTVWNVLSILQEQFGSMAGANIYLTPARTQGFAPHYDDIEAFVVQLEGKKHWRVYKVLLGLSLDSTNFSQADIGKPILDVVLEAGDLLYFPRGFIHQGNCLPDVHSLHITISSYQKNSWGDLLQKVVPAALEIAMEEDVEFRRGLPLDYLTYMGVQNSDMDDPRRVKFFSQIESLMKRLFNYAPVDASVDQKARDFLHDCLPPVLTPEELASSVRGAPTRWEDGRVKDVGVHITTQTQVRILRAGCARLCSDGDTVHLYYTTNNSRVYHKEELQSCEIKPELTDAVEFLIHSYPHFVKVESLPCDSVQDRIALAELLFENGIIHTAEAL
;
A
#
# COMPACT_ATOMS: atom_id res chain seq x y z
N LYS A 1 2.66 -27.33 53.96
CA LYS A 1 2.47 -28.72 53.45
C LYS A 1 1.05 -28.76 52.84
N LYS A 2 0.73 -29.00 51.57
CA LYS A 2 1.31 -29.72 50.42
C LYS A 2 0.87 -28.98 49.14
N LYS A 3 1.74 -28.94 48.13
CA LYS A 3 1.45 -28.58 46.73
C LYS A 3 0.44 -29.57 46.12
N LYS A 4 -0.58 -29.10 45.39
CA LYS A 4 -1.26 -29.88 44.33
C LYS A 4 -0.79 -29.34 42.97
N LYS A 5 -0.37 -30.26 42.12
CA LYS A 5 0.19 -30.06 40.78
C LYS A 5 -0.95 -30.09 39.77
N ASP A 6 -1.09 -29.05 38.96
CA ASP A 6 -1.89 -29.12 37.73
C ASP A 6 -1.05 -29.78 36.63
N LYS A 7 -1.55 -30.91 36.13
CA LYS A 7 -1.03 -31.62 34.97
C LYS A 7 -1.66 -31.00 33.72
N VAL A 8 -0.89 -30.26 32.92
CA VAL A 8 -1.28 -29.91 31.55
C VAL A 8 -1.13 -31.17 30.68
N LYS A 9 -2.25 -31.64 30.11
CA LYS A 9 -2.26 -32.68 29.06
C LYS A 9 -1.72 -32.06 27.77
N VAL A 10 -0.64 -32.62 27.24
CA VAL A 10 -0.17 -32.35 25.87
C VAL A 10 -0.94 -33.26 24.92
N ALA A 11 -1.69 -32.67 24.00
CA ALA A 11 -2.35 -33.38 22.92
C ALA A 11 -1.30 -33.94 21.93
N ALA A 12 -1.54 -35.16 21.46
CA ALA A 12 -0.64 -35.92 20.59
C ALA A 12 -0.52 -35.29 19.18
N ALA A 13 0.70 -35.19 18.66
CA ALA A 13 0.99 -34.84 17.27
C ALA A 13 0.90 -36.09 16.36
N PRO A 14 0.52 -35.97 15.08
CA PRO A 14 0.53 -37.09 14.15
C PRO A 14 1.97 -37.49 13.77
N LYS A 15 2.21 -38.80 13.66
CA LYS A 15 3.48 -39.40 13.24
C LYS A 15 3.80 -39.02 11.78
N LEU A 16 4.85 -38.22 11.57
CA LEU A 16 5.62 -38.20 10.32
C LEU A 16 7.06 -38.62 10.66
N GLY A 17 7.51 -39.69 9.99
CA GLY A 17 8.78 -40.35 10.26
C GLY A 17 9.98 -39.49 9.85
N THR A 18 10.72 -39.02 10.84
CA THR A 18 12.15 -38.67 10.71
C THR A 18 12.76 -38.61 12.11
N GLN A 19 13.83 -39.38 12.36
CA GLN A 19 14.47 -39.47 13.68
C GLN A 19 15.20 -38.16 14.02
N MET A 20 14.60 -37.32 14.89
CA MET A 20 15.30 -36.19 15.52
C MET A 20 16.14 -36.70 16.70
N LYS A 21 17.47 -36.48 16.68
CA LYS A 21 18.32 -36.61 17.88
C LYS A 21 18.35 -35.26 18.61
N ALA A 22 17.95 -35.26 19.89
CA ALA A 22 18.06 -34.10 20.78
C ALA A 22 19.24 -34.29 21.73
N GLU A 23 20.21 -33.38 21.71
CA GLU A 23 21.27 -33.30 22.73
C GLU A 23 20.92 -32.26 23.79
N LYS A 24 20.98 -32.67 25.06
CA LYS A 24 20.67 -31.83 26.23
C LYS A 24 21.97 -31.36 26.88
N LYS A 25 22.29 -30.06 26.78
CA LYS A 25 23.41 -29.46 27.53
C LYS A 25 22.89 -28.51 28.62
N LYS A 26 23.37 -28.73 29.84
CA LYS A 26 23.02 -27.96 31.05
C LYS A 26 23.99 -26.77 31.16
N VAL A 27 23.50 -25.54 31.15
CA VAL A 27 24.32 -24.34 31.35
C VAL A 27 23.88 -23.65 32.64
N LYS A 28 24.78 -23.56 33.63
CA LYS A 28 24.54 -22.82 34.89
C LYS A 28 25.10 -21.40 34.75
N LYS A 29 24.22 -20.39 34.74
CA LYS A 29 24.57 -19.02 35.13
C LYS A 29 23.36 -18.38 35.81
N ASN A 30 23.53 -18.00 37.08
CA ASN A 30 22.63 -17.24 37.96
C ASN A 30 21.14 -17.64 38.00
N LYS A 31 20.78 -18.39 39.04
CA LYS A 31 19.43 -18.58 39.66
C LYS A 31 18.19 -18.74 38.76
N SER A 32 18.35 -19.15 37.50
CA SER A 32 17.27 -19.69 36.66
C SER A 32 17.75 -20.92 35.89
N GLU A 33 16.99 -22.02 35.94
CA GLU A 33 17.28 -23.20 35.12
C GLU A 33 16.92 -22.89 33.66
N LYS A 34 17.91 -22.87 32.76
CA LYS A 34 17.68 -22.75 31.31
C LYS A 34 18.11 -24.04 30.60
N TYR A 35 17.24 -24.55 29.75
CA TYR A 35 17.51 -25.72 28.90
C TYR A 35 17.73 -25.28 27.46
N LEU A 36 18.82 -25.73 26.85
CA LEU A 36 19.14 -25.49 25.44
C LEU A 36 18.87 -26.78 24.68
N TYR A 37 17.99 -26.73 23.67
CA TYR A 37 17.68 -27.86 22.80
C TYR A 37 18.31 -27.62 21.44
N PHE A 38 19.11 -28.58 20.98
CA PHE A 38 19.67 -28.59 19.63
C PHE A 38 18.91 -29.60 18.78
N PHE A 39 18.45 -29.17 17.61
CA PHE A 39 17.84 -30.03 16.62
C PHE A 39 18.70 -29.98 15.35
N THR A 40 19.23 -31.13 14.94
CA THR A 40 19.97 -31.27 13.68
C THR A 40 19.14 -32.06 12.69
N ASN A 41 18.86 -31.48 11.53
CA ASN A 41 18.29 -32.21 10.40
C ASN A 41 19.43 -32.63 9.47
N LYS A 42 19.58 -33.93 9.19
CA LYS A 42 20.47 -34.43 8.12
C LYS A 42 19.57 -34.76 6.93
N SER A 43 19.42 -33.82 6.00
CA SER A 43 18.94 -34.10 4.65
C SER A 43 20.08 -33.90 3.67
N THR A 44 20.36 -34.95 2.91
CA THR A 44 21.53 -35.12 2.04
C THR A 44 21.34 -34.39 0.70
N ILE A 45 21.41 -33.07 0.66
CA ILE A 45 21.74 -32.28 -0.56
C ILE A 45 22.55 -31.07 -0.10
N GLY A 46 23.71 -30.85 -0.72
CA GLY A 46 24.76 -29.95 -0.24
C GLY A 46 24.40 -28.47 -0.18
N LEU A 47 23.81 -28.05 0.93
CA LEU A 47 23.69 -26.66 1.37
C LEU A 47 24.11 -26.58 2.85
N GLY A 48 24.85 -25.52 3.20
CA GLY A 48 25.56 -25.37 4.48
C GLY A 48 24.70 -25.54 5.73
N LEU A 49 25.35 -25.96 6.82
CA LEU A 49 24.77 -26.19 8.15
C LEU A 49 24.12 -24.91 8.72
N ILE A 50 22.79 -24.85 8.71
CA ILE A 50 22.04 -23.83 9.46
C ILE A 50 22.00 -24.24 10.95
N ARG A 51 22.66 -23.49 11.83
CA ARG A 51 22.54 -23.62 13.29
C ARG A 51 21.44 -22.68 13.80
N ILE A 52 20.27 -23.23 14.11
CA ILE A 52 19.19 -22.50 14.78
C ILE A 52 19.33 -22.68 16.30
N GLY A 53 19.63 -21.60 17.02
CA GLY A 53 19.67 -21.58 18.49
C GLY A 53 18.38 -21.01 19.09
N VAL A 54 17.55 -21.87 19.68
CA VAL A 54 16.35 -21.46 20.43
C VAL A 54 16.68 -21.41 21.93
N VAL A 55 16.53 -20.24 22.54
CA VAL A 55 16.58 -20.06 24.00
C VAL A 55 15.17 -19.72 24.44
N ILE A 56 14.53 -20.60 25.21
CA ILE A 56 13.22 -20.33 25.81
C ILE A 56 13.48 -19.87 27.25
N SER A 57 13.06 -18.65 27.57
CA SER A 57 13.01 -18.11 28.93
C SER A 57 11.54 -17.80 29.23
N SER A 58 11.06 -18.23 30.39
CA SER A 58 9.63 -18.13 30.75
C SER A 58 9.15 -16.74 31.13
N ASP A 59 10.00 -15.71 31.06
CA ASP A 59 9.62 -14.32 31.33
C ASP A 59 10.34 -13.40 30.34
N HIS A 60 9.58 -12.48 29.73
CA HIS A 60 9.91 -11.53 28.65
C HIS A 60 9.87 -12.07 27.20
N LEU A 61 8.84 -11.64 26.46
CA LEU A 61 8.78 -11.61 25.00
C LEU A 61 9.85 -10.63 24.47
N MET A 62 11.09 -11.11 24.36
CA MET A 62 12.10 -10.47 23.51
C MET A 62 11.83 -10.90 22.07
N THR A 63 11.20 -10.02 21.29
CA THR A 63 11.13 -10.15 19.84
C THR A 63 12.56 -10.12 19.28
N LYS A 64 13.05 -11.27 18.79
CA LYS A 64 14.34 -11.33 18.08
C LYS A 64 14.16 -10.74 16.68
N TYR A 65 14.81 -9.63 16.41
CA TYR A 65 14.96 -9.06 15.06
C TYR A 65 15.88 -9.96 14.24
N ILE A 66 15.52 -10.17 12.97
CA ILE A 66 16.34 -10.91 12.02
C ILE A 66 17.27 -9.90 11.36
N PHE A 67 18.52 -9.82 11.83
CA PHE A 67 19.60 -9.29 11.02
C PHE A 67 19.98 -10.41 10.04
N LEU A 68 19.71 -10.24 8.75
CA LEU A 68 20.17 -11.18 7.73
C LEU A 68 21.55 -10.72 7.24
N PRO A 69 22.66 -11.37 7.65
CA PRO A 69 23.94 -11.14 7.01
C PRO A 69 23.90 -11.71 5.58
N TYR A 70 24.32 -10.91 4.62
CA TYR A 70 24.64 -11.34 3.25
C TYR A 70 25.75 -12.40 3.29
N ASP A 71 25.52 -13.55 2.65
CA ASP A 71 26.52 -14.62 2.51
C ASP A 71 27.62 -14.17 1.54
N LYS A 72 28.89 -14.35 1.95
CA LYS A 72 30.08 -13.86 1.25
C LYS A 72 30.69 -14.88 0.28
N SER A 73 29.91 -15.86 -0.19
CA SER A 73 30.43 -16.97 -1.01
C SER A 73 30.16 -16.88 -2.51
N GLU A 74 29.73 -15.73 -3.02
CA GLU A 74 29.74 -15.45 -4.47
C GLU A 74 30.59 -14.20 -4.77
N LYS A 75 31.45 -14.34 -5.78
CA LYS A 75 32.31 -13.28 -6.32
C LYS A 75 31.46 -12.06 -6.68
N PRO A 76 32.00 -10.82 -6.65
CA PRO A 76 31.26 -9.67 -7.15
C PRO A 76 31.01 -9.92 -8.64
N VAL A 77 29.75 -10.16 -8.99
CA VAL A 77 29.31 -10.05 -10.38
C VAL A 77 29.26 -8.55 -10.67
N GLU A 78 30.40 -8.00 -11.08
CA GLU A 78 30.42 -6.79 -11.89
C GLU A 78 29.88 -7.17 -13.28
N GLU A 79 28.55 -7.22 -13.42
CA GLU A 79 27.82 -7.21 -14.69
C GLU A 79 26.30 -7.17 -14.39
N ASP A 80 25.61 -6.13 -14.86
CA ASP A 80 24.14 -5.90 -14.82
C ASP A 80 23.45 -5.55 -13.48
N ALA A 81 23.92 -4.53 -12.77
CA ALA A 81 23.03 -3.79 -11.87
C ALA A 81 22.10 -2.89 -12.71
N GLY A 82 21.04 -3.49 -13.27
CA GLY A 82 20.02 -2.77 -14.04
C GLY A 82 19.45 -1.60 -13.26
N TYR A 83 19.51 -0.41 -13.86
CA TYR A 83 18.95 0.82 -13.30
C TYR A 83 17.43 0.67 -13.14
N VAL A 84 16.78 1.59 -12.41
CA VAL A 84 15.31 1.59 -12.30
C VAL A 84 14.66 1.65 -13.69
N HIS A 85 15.31 2.30 -14.66
CA HIS A 85 14.89 2.29 -16.06
C HIS A 85 14.91 0.89 -16.69
N ASP A 86 15.96 0.10 -16.46
CA ASP A 86 16.08 -1.26 -17.01
C ASP A 86 15.04 -2.18 -16.37
N LEU A 87 14.81 -2.04 -15.06
CA LEU A 87 13.73 -2.74 -14.37
C LEU A 87 12.37 -2.40 -15.01
N LEU A 88 12.06 -1.11 -15.17
CA LEU A 88 10.78 -0.68 -15.74
C LEU A 88 10.63 -1.12 -17.20
N ALA A 89 11.71 -1.13 -17.98
CA ALA A 89 11.71 -1.66 -19.35
C ALA A 89 11.45 -3.17 -19.37
N ASN A 90 12.07 -3.94 -18.47
CA ASN A 90 11.81 -5.37 -18.32
C ASN A 90 10.37 -5.65 -17.88
N LEU A 91 9.83 -4.85 -16.97
CA LEU A 91 8.42 -4.94 -16.54
C LEU A 91 7.46 -4.58 -17.68
N ALA A 92 7.83 -3.68 -18.59
CA ALA A 92 7.03 -3.33 -19.75
C ALA A 92 6.81 -4.53 -20.69
N GLY A 93 7.75 -5.47 -20.75
CA GLY A 93 7.62 -6.71 -21.54
C GLY A 93 6.72 -7.78 -20.93
N ILE A 94 6.12 -7.56 -19.76
CA ILE A 94 5.27 -8.55 -19.06
C ILE A 94 3.81 -8.19 -19.24
N ASN A 95 3.07 -8.95 -20.04
CA ASN A 95 1.68 -8.59 -20.37
C ASN A 95 0.76 -8.44 -19.14
N ASN A 96 0.91 -9.31 -18.14
CA ASN A 96 0.10 -9.28 -16.91
C ASN A 96 0.57 -8.21 -15.90
N SER A 97 -0.24 -7.19 -15.66
CA SER A 97 0.05 -6.07 -14.76
C SER A 97 0.15 -6.48 -13.30
N ARG A 98 -0.61 -7.51 -12.87
CA ARG A 98 -0.47 -8.08 -11.51
C ARG A 98 0.90 -8.72 -11.33
N GLU A 99 1.43 -9.34 -12.38
CA GLU A 99 2.79 -9.88 -12.35
C GLU A 99 3.84 -8.76 -12.32
N ARG A 100 3.63 -7.67 -13.07
CA ARG A 100 4.48 -6.48 -13.00
C ARG A 100 4.52 -5.92 -11.57
N ALA A 101 3.35 -5.76 -10.96
CA ALA A 101 3.20 -5.27 -9.59
C ALA A 101 3.92 -6.17 -8.58
N SER A 102 3.73 -7.48 -8.70
CA SER A 102 4.39 -8.46 -7.84
C SER A 102 5.91 -8.44 -7.98
N LYS A 103 6.44 -8.36 -9.21
CA LYS A 103 7.89 -8.28 -9.48
C LYS A 103 8.50 -6.97 -9.01
N LEU A 104 7.85 -5.83 -9.26
CA LEU A 104 8.32 -4.53 -8.78
C LEU A 104 8.35 -4.48 -7.25
N PHE A 105 7.31 -4.98 -6.60
CA PHE A 105 7.27 -5.05 -5.14
C PHE A 105 8.36 -5.99 -4.60
N GLN A 106 8.54 -7.17 -5.21
CA GLN A 106 9.60 -8.09 -4.81
C GLN A 106 10.99 -7.47 -4.97
N TRP A 107 11.24 -6.73 -6.05
CA TRP A 107 12.46 -5.94 -6.20
C TRP A 107 12.58 -4.90 -5.08
N LEU A 108 11.53 -4.13 -4.79
CA LEU A 108 11.56 -3.07 -3.78
C LEU A 108 12.04 -3.56 -2.41
N ILE A 109 11.68 -4.79 -2.01
CA ILE A 109 11.99 -5.37 -0.69
C ILE A 109 13.06 -6.47 -0.70
N ASP A 110 13.71 -6.73 -1.84
CA ASP A 110 14.76 -7.74 -1.97
C ASP A 110 15.87 -7.53 -0.91
N PRO A 111 16.33 -8.58 -0.19
CA PRO A 111 16.13 -10.02 -0.45
C PRO A 111 14.98 -10.67 0.30
N ILE A 112 14.05 -9.90 0.86
CA ILE A 112 12.94 -10.46 1.65
C ILE A 112 11.87 -11.01 0.71
N PRO A 113 11.51 -12.30 0.80
CA PRO A 113 10.41 -12.83 -0.02
C PRO A 113 9.09 -12.15 0.33
N ALA A 114 8.34 -11.67 -0.67
CA ALA A 114 7.08 -10.94 -0.49
C ALA A 114 6.06 -11.70 0.37
N LYS A 115 5.95 -13.02 0.18
CA LYS A 115 5.08 -13.88 1.00
C LYS A 115 5.45 -13.83 2.49
N THR A 116 6.74 -13.82 2.82
CA THR A 116 7.22 -13.71 4.20
C THR A 116 7.01 -12.29 4.74
N PHE A 117 7.21 -11.27 3.91
CA PHE A 117 6.95 -9.88 4.28
C PHE A 117 5.48 -9.68 4.69
N PHE A 118 4.52 -10.02 3.83
CA PHE A 118 3.10 -9.85 4.14
C PHE A 118 2.64 -10.70 5.33
N ARG A 119 3.17 -11.91 5.50
CA ARG A 119 2.80 -12.78 6.62
C ARG A 119 3.34 -12.28 7.96
N ASP A 120 4.62 -11.88 8.01
CA ASP A 120 5.34 -11.73 9.29
C ASP A 120 5.73 -10.29 9.62
N THR A 121 5.61 -9.36 8.67
CA THR A 121 6.16 -8.00 8.76
C THR A 121 5.11 -6.92 8.54
N TRP A 122 4.31 -7.03 7.47
CA TRP A 122 3.25 -6.08 7.13
C TRP A 122 2.31 -5.84 8.33
N GLU A 123 2.06 -4.56 8.64
CA GLU A 123 1.28 -4.08 9.78
C GLU A 123 1.75 -4.54 11.17
N LYS A 124 2.96 -5.12 11.29
CA LYS A 124 3.43 -5.78 12.53
C LYS A 124 4.71 -5.19 13.10
N LYS A 125 5.74 -4.99 12.27
CA LYS A 125 7.07 -4.60 12.76
C LYS A 125 7.88 -3.88 11.68
N PRO A 126 8.81 -3.00 12.09
CA PRO A 126 9.72 -2.37 11.17
C PRO A 126 10.77 -3.37 10.65
N ILE A 127 11.26 -3.12 9.45
CA ILE A 127 12.42 -3.82 8.86
C ILE A 127 13.39 -2.82 8.25
N PHE A 128 14.67 -3.16 8.30
CA PHE A 128 15.74 -2.45 7.61
C PHE A 128 16.44 -3.41 6.67
N VAL A 129 16.57 -3.02 5.41
CA VAL A 129 17.29 -3.76 4.38
C VAL A 129 18.52 -2.96 3.99
N GLN A 130 19.68 -3.44 4.45
CA GLN A 130 20.97 -2.87 4.08
C GLN A 130 21.47 -3.52 2.79
N ARG A 131 21.52 -2.77 1.69
CA ARG A 131 21.88 -3.33 0.37
C ARG A 131 23.35 -3.26 0.04
N LYS A 132 24.07 -2.25 0.57
CA LYS A 132 25.46 -1.97 0.19
C LYS A 132 25.64 -1.79 -1.33
N ASN A 133 24.58 -1.32 -2.00
CA ASN A 133 24.57 -0.99 -3.42
C ASN A 133 23.99 0.42 -3.57
N PRO A 134 24.84 1.47 -3.64
CA PRO A 134 24.39 2.86 -3.74
C PRO A 134 23.65 3.18 -5.05
N HIS A 135 23.74 2.30 -6.05
CA HIS A 135 23.11 2.50 -7.35
C HIS A 135 21.77 1.77 -7.48
N TYR A 136 21.32 1.04 -6.46
CA TYR A 136 20.10 0.23 -6.52
C TYR A 136 18.86 1.02 -6.96
N TYR A 137 18.72 2.27 -6.50
CA TYR A 137 17.60 3.15 -6.83
C TYR A 137 17.94 4.22 -7.87
N LYS A 138 19.09 4.11 -8.54
CA LYS A 138 19.51 5.10 -9.54
C LYS A 138 18.50 5.10 -10.71
N GLY A 139 18.02 6.30 -11.04
CA GLY A 139 16.95 6.53 -12.02
C GLY A 139 15.57 6.77 -11.41
N LEU A 140 15.34 6.45 -10.13
CA LEU A 140 14.03 6.69 -9.49
C LEU A 140 13.73 8.18 -9.32
N PHE A 141 14.63 8.89 -8.62
CA PHE A 141 14.55 10.33 -8.39
C PHE A 141 15.93 10.84 -7.92
N SER A 142 16.24 12.12 -8.09
CA SER A 142 17.53 12.72 -7.68
C SER A 142 17.38 14.19 -7.30
N THR A 143 18.40 14.76 -6.66
CA THR A 143 18.47 16.20 -6.37
C THR A 143 18.53 17.02 -7.66
N ALA A 144 19.11 16.48 -8.73
CA ALA A 144 19.10 17.13 -10.05
C ALA A 144 17.68 17.21 -10.64
N GLU A 145 16.91 16.11 -10.53
CA GLU A 145 15.49 16.11 -10.91
C GLU A 145 14.67 17.07 -10.04
N PHE A 146 14.98 17.16 -8.74
CA PHE A 146 14.38 18.14 -7.84
C PHE A 146 14.61 19.59 -8.33
N ASP A 147 15.85 19.97 -8.66
CA ASP A 147 16.15 21.31 -9.20
C ASP A 147 15.45 21.57 -10.54
N ARG A 148 15.43 20.57 -11.44
CA ARG A 148 14.74 20.66 -12.72
C ARG A 148 13.26 20.98 -12.51
N ILE A 149 12.59 20.26 -11.61
CA ILE A 149 11.17 20.46 -11.28
C ILE A 149 10.93 21.88 -10.75
N LEU A 150 11.75 22.39 -9.84
CA LEU A 150 11.60 23.77 -9.34
C LEU A 150 11.73 24.82 -10.46
N ARG A 151 12.58 24.56 -11.45
CA ARG A 151 12.91 25.49 -12.54
C ARG A 151 11.85 25.48 -13.64
N GLU A 152 11.44 24.29 -14.06
CA GLU A 152 10.63 24.06 -15.27
C GLU A 152 9.14 23.93 -14.96
N ASP A 153 8.77 23.40 -13.79
CA ASP A 153 7.38 23.15 -13.42
C ASP A 153 6.82 24.26 -12.52
N ASP A 154 5.49 24.32 -12.43
CA ASP A 154 4.79 25.25 -11.55
C ASP A 154 4.62 24.65 -10.14
N VAL A 155 5.70 24.69 -9.35
CA VAL A 155 5.71 24.21 -7.96
C VAL A 155 5.26 25.31 -7.02
N GLN A 156 4.23 25.06 -6.21
CA GLN A 156 3.69 26.02 -5.25
C GLN A 156 4.03 25.63 -3.81
N PHE A 157 4.43 26.61 -2.99
CA PHE A 157 4.63 26.38 -1.55
C PHE A 157 3.30 26.02 -0.86
N GLY A 158 3.33 25.06 0.06
CA GLY A 158 2.15 24.55 0.78
C GLY A 158 1.20 23.68 -0.03
N VAL A 159 1.32 23.66 -1.37
CA VAL A 159 0.55 22.76 -2.25
C VAL A 159 1.42 21.60 -2.71
N ASN A 160 2.62 21.90 -3.20
CA ASN A 160 3.56 20.90 -3.71
C ASN A 160 4.81 20.81 -2.85
N LEU A 161 5.29 21.93 -2.30
CA LEU A 161 6.54 21.99 -1.56
C LEU A 161 6.36 22.59 -0.17
N ASP A 162 6.88 21.90 0.84
CA ASP A 162 7.05 22.45 2.19
C ASP A 162 8.52 22.66 2.53
N VAL A 163 8.78 23.73 3.28
CA VAL A 163 10.05 24.04 3.91
C VAL A 163 9.89 23.88 5.42
N THR A 164 10.69 23.02 6.03
CA THR A 164 10.57 22.69 7.45
C THR A 164 11.90 22.67 8.18
N SER A 165 11.87 22.99 9.48
CA SER A 165 13.01 22.78 10.36
C SER A 165 12.55 22.22 11.70
N TYR A 166 13.44 21.48 12.37
CA TYR A 166 13.26 21.02 13.73
C TYR A 166 14.51 21.37 14.54
N THR A 167 14.39 22.41 15.38
CA THR A 167 15.49 22.88 16.23
C THR A 167 14.97 23.09 17.64
N HIS A 168 15.81 22.83 18.65
CA HIS A 168 15.47 23.02 20.07
C HIS A 168 14.13 22.37 20.49
N GLY A 169 13.79 21.22 19.90
CA GLY A 169 12.55 20.50 20.22
C GLY A 169 11.29 21.05 19.55
N LYS A 170 11.38 22.07 18.69
CA LYS A 170 10.24 22.70 18.02
C LYS A 170 10.33 22.52 16.51
N ARG A 171 9.21 22.10 15.90
CA ARG A 171 9.05 21.99 14.44
C ARG A 171 8.41 23.26 13.88
N GLU A 172 8.97 23.80 12.81
CA GLU A 172 8.50 25.02 12.14
C GLU A 172 8.26 24.80 10.65
N THR A 173 7.26 25.49 10.08
CA THR A 173 7.03 25.61 8.62
C THR A 173 7.49 27.00 8.20
N HIS A 174 8.25 27.09 7.11
CA HIS A 174 8.78 28.36 6.59
C HIS A 174 8.22 28.75 5.22
N ASN A 175 7.14 28.10 4.78
CA ASN A 175 6.51 28.30 3.47
C ASN A 175 6.14 29.78 3.23
N PRO A 176 6.77 30.46 2.26
CA PRO A 176 6.26 31.71 1.74
C PRO A 176 4.98 31.46 0.93
N PRO A 177 4.15 32.48 0.67
CA PRO A 177 3.08 32.37 -0.31
C PRO A 177 3.64 32.29 -1.75
N GLY A 178 2.97 31.53 -2.61
CA GLY A 178 3.22 31.51 -4.06
C GLY A 178 4.24 30.47 -4.54
N ARG A 179 4.82 30.74 -5.72
CA ARG A 179 5.67 29.80 -6.46
C ARG A 179 7.01 29.55 -5.76
N ALA A 180 7.37 28.27 -5.65
CA ALA A 180 8.64 27.79 -5.12
C ALA A 180 9.72 27.80 -6.20
N LEU A 181 10.40 28.94 -6.36
CA LEU A 181 11.51 29.10 -7.31
C LEU A 181 12.84 28.61 -6.72
N PRO A 182 13.77 28.08 -7.55
CA PRO A 182 15.07 27.58 -7.09
C PRO A 182 15.83 28.57 -6.21
N PHE A 183 15.83 29.86 -6.58
CA PHE A 183 16.54 30.92 -5.84
C PHE A 183 16.14 30.94 -4.36
N THR A 184 14.84 30.95 -4.06
CA THR A 184 14.32 30.99 -2.69
C THR A 184 14.44 29.65 -2.00
N VAL A 185 14.16 28.55 -2.72
CA VAL A 185 14.17 27.20 -2.15
C VAL A 185 15.56 26.78 -1.71
N TRP A 186 16.58 27.07 -2.51
CA TRP A 186 17.97 26.75 -2.17
C TRP A 186 18.52 27.63 -1.05
N ASP A 187 18.07 28.89 -0.92
CA ASP A 187 18.42 29.74 0.22
C ASP A 187 17.91 29.17 1.56
N PHE A 188 16.67 28.64 1.57
CA PHE A 188 16.15 27.92 2.73
C PHE A 188 16.95 26.66 3.05
N TYR A 189 17.35 25.90 2.03
CA TYR A 189 18.15 24.70 2.19
C TYR A 189 19.53 25.02 2.81
N GLU A 190 20.23 26.02 2.29
CA GLU A 190 21.52 26.50 2.84
C GLU A 190 21.36 27.05 4.26
N SER A 191 20.19 27.61 4.59
CA SER A 191 19.82 28.03 5.94
C SER A 191 19.45 26.87 6.88
N GLY A 192 19.62 25.62 6.45
CA GLY A 192 19.43 24.43 7.27
C GLY A 192 18.01 23.84 7.26
N CYS A 193 17.12 24.31 6.39
CA CYS A 193 15.77 23.77 6.27
C CYS A 193 15.74 22.49 5.42
N SER A 194 14.86 21.55 5.79
CA SER A 194 14.48 20.45 4.93
C SER A 194 13.42 20.88 3.93
N LEU A 195 13.47 20.28 2.75
CA LEU A 195 12.51 20.45 1.67
C LEU A 195 11.69 19.16 1.52
N ARG A 196 10.36 19.28 1.50
CA ARG A 196 9.44 18.16 1.30
C ARG A 196 8.58 18.39 0.06
N LEU A 197 8.78 17.60 -0.99
CA LEU A 197 7.91 17.58 -2.18
C LEU A 197 6.77 16.57 -1.95
N LEU A 198 5.54 17.06 -1.95
CA LEU A 198 4.33 16.36 -1.51
C LEU A 198 3.76 15.37 -2.54
N ASN A 199 3.93 15.65 -3.83
CA ASN A 199 3.34 14.85 -4.90
C ASN A 199 4.31 14.69 -6.09
N PRO A 200 5.50 14.07 -5.87
CA PRO A 200 6.54 13.94 -6.90
C PRO A 200 6.06 13.25 -8.18
N GLN A 201 5.07 12.36 -8.09
CA GLN A 201 4.47 11.70 -9.25
C GLN A 201 3.75 12.65 -10.22
N ALA A 202 3.37 13.86 -9.79
CA ALA A 202 2.81 14.88 -10.67
C ALA A 202 3.87 15.48 -11.62
N PHE A 203 5.15 15.40 -11.25
CA PHE A 203 6.26 16.03 -11.97
C PHE A 203 7.23 15.00 -12.58
N SER A 204 7.47 13.87 -11.91
CA SER A 204 8.35 12.81 -12.37
C SER A 204 7.58 11.63 -12.97
N SER A 205 7.87 11.30 -14.23
CA SER A 205 7.29 10.15 -14.94
C SER A 205 7.75 8.81 -14.37
N THR A 206 9.01 8.71 -13.91
CA THR A 206 9.52 7.49 -13.28
C THR A 206 8.81 7.20 -11.96
N VAL A 207 8.64 8.22 -11.11
CA VAL A 207 7.90 8.07 -9.85
C VAL A 207 6.43 7.70 -10.13
N TRP A 208 5.78 8.36 -11.09
CA TRP A 208 4.44 7.99 -11.52
C TRP A 208 4.35 6.52 -11.96
N ASN A 209 5.27 6.05 -12.80
CA ASN A 209 5.29 4.68 -13.28
C ASN A 209 5.39 3.67 -12.12
N VAL A 210 6.37 3.88 -11.22
CA VAL A 210 6.58 3.02 -10.04
C VAL A 210 5.33 2.98 -9.15
N LEU A 211 4.74 4.13 -8.82
CA LEU A 211 3.56 4.18 -7.95
C LEU A 211 2.32 3.57 -8.62
N SER A 212 2.12 3.82 -9.92
CA SER A 212 0.98 3.25 -10.67
C SER A 212 1.04 1.73 -10.77
N ILE A 213 2.24 1.13 -10.73
CA ILE A 213 2.42 -0.32 -10.67
C ILE A 213 2.24 -0.83 -9.24
N LEU A 214 2.81 -0.15 -8.23
CA LEU A 214 2.73 -0.58 -6.83
C LEU A 214 1.31 -0.52 -6.26
N GLN A 215 0.46 0.42 -6.69
CA GLN A 215 -0.93 0.49 -6.21
C GLN A 215 -1.73 -0.79 -6.51
N GLU A 216 -1.43 -1.48 -7.62
CA GLU A 216 -2.04 -2.78 -7.95
C GLU A 216 -1.61 -3.88 -6.97
N GLN A 217 -0.38 -3.83 -6.44
CA GLN A 217 0.10 -4.79 -5.46
C GLN A 217 -0.56 -4.58 -4.09
N PHE A 218 -0.81 -3.32 -3.71
CA PHE A 218 -1.40 -2.99 -2.41
C PHE A 218 -2.93 -3.09 -2.40
N GLY A 219 -3.60 -2.99 -3.55
CA GLY A 219 -5.06 -2.83 -3.59
C GLY A 219 -5.52 -1.57 -2.86
N SER A 220 -4.68 -0.53 -2.90
CA SER A 220 -4.84 0.77 -2.25
C SER A 220 -3.96 1.78 -2.99
N MET A 221 -4.32 3.07 -2.94
CA MET A 221 -3.51 4.14 -3.51
C MET A 221 -2.05 4.04 -3.03
N ALA A 222 -1.11 4.23 -3.96
CA ALA A 222 0.31 4.39 -3.63
C ALA A 222 0.69 5.86 -3.84
N GLY A 223 1.03 6.53 -2.74
CA GLY A 223 1.53 7.91 -2.72
C GLY A 223 3.03 7.96 -2.50
N ALA A 224 3.60 9.16 -2.62
CA ALA A 224 4.97 9.39 -2.18
C ALA A 224 5.22 10.83 -1.73
N ASN A 225 6.22 11.00 -0.88
CA ASN A 225 6.85 12.30 -0.64
C ASN A 225 8.36 12.20 -0.84
N ILE A 226 8.99 13.25 -1.37
CA ILE A 226 10.47 13.39 -1.40
C ILE A 226 10.90 14.27 -0.26
N TYR A 227 11.96 13.87 0.44
CA TYR A 227 12.56 14.66 1.50
C TYR A 227 14.04 14.88 1.22
N LEU A 228 14.41 16.16 1.08
CA LEU A 228 15.78 16.61 0.93
C LEU A 228 16.18 17.38 2.20
N THR A 229 17.15 16.87 2.94
CA THR A 229 17.60 17.45 4.23
C THR A 229 19.10 17.77 4.17
N PRO A 230 19.54 18.99 4.51
CA PRO A 230 20.96 19.35 4.55
C PRO A 230 21.72 18.63 5.66
N ALA A 231 23.04 18.63 5.58
CA ALA A 231 23.89 18.04 6.62
C ALA A 231 23.65 18.70 7.99
N ARG A 232 23.87 17.97 9.09
CA ARG A 232 23.73 18.44 10.50
C ARG A 232 22.32 18.81 10.96
N THR A 233 21.29 18.69 10.12
CA THR A 233 19.95 19.17 10.47
C THR A 233 18.92 18.06 10.62
N GLN A 234 17.77 18.45 11.19
CA GLN A 234 16.55 17.65 11.27
C GLN A 234 15.39 18.52 10.80
N GLY A 235 14.55 18.00 9.90
CA GLY A 235 13.41 18.75 9.35
C GLY A 235 12.10 18.60 10.12
N PHE A 236 11.91 17.45 10.76
CA PHE A 236 10.63 17.04 11.35
C PHE A 236 10.81 16.59 12.78
N ALA A 237 9.83 16.89 13.63
CA ALA A 237 9.75 16.35 14.98
C ALA A 237 9.51 14.82 14.92
N PRO A 238 9.75 14.08 16.02
CA PRO A 238 9.26 12.71 16.15
C PRO A 238 7.74 12.65 15.93
N HIS A 239 7.28 11.75 15.07
CA HIS A 239 5.85 11.57 14.78
C HIS A 239 5.58 10.14 14.29
N TYR A 240 4.31 9.76 14.20
CA TYR A 240 3.87 8.63 13.39
C TYR A 240 2.91 9.13 12.31
N ASP A 241 2.77 8.34 11.25
CA ASP A 241 1.80 8.57 10.17
C ASP A 241 0.66 7.55 10.23
N ASP A 242 -0.38 7.82 9.47
CA ASP A 242 -1.59 7.00 9.27
C ASP A 242 -1.46 6.07 8.04
N ILE A 243 -0.24 5.88 7.52
CA ILE A 243 0.07 5.07 6.34
C ILE A 243 1.14 4.01 6.61
N GLU A 244 1.19 3.00 5.74
CA GLU A 244 2.29 2.05 5.70
C GLU A 244 3.44 2.65 4.89
N ALA A 245 4.62 2.81 5.51
CA ALA A 245 5.72 3.60 4.95
C ALA A 245 6.89 2.73 4.47
N PHE A 246 7.37 3.00 3.25
CA PHE A 246 8.61 2.48 2.69
C PHE A 246 9.56 3.65 2.41
N VAL A 247 10.51 3.88 3.32
CA VAL A 247 11.58 4.88 3.18
C VAL A 247 12.69 4.29 2.30
N VAL A 248 12.85 4.87 1.11
CA VAL A 248 13.81 4.46 0.08
C VAL A 248 14.92 5.51 0.00
N GLN A 249 16.12 5.18 0.48
CA GLN A 249 17.24 6.13 0.55
C GLN A 249 17.89 6.29 -0.84
N LEU A 250 17.86 7.50 -1.39
CA LEU A 250 18.28 7.79 -2.77
C LEU A 250 19.69 8.37 -2.84
N GLU A 251 20.00 9.34 -1.99
CA GLU A 251 21.30 10.00 -1.93
C GLU A 251 21.74 10.23 -0.49
N GLY A 252 23.06 10.28 -0.28
CA GLY A 252 23.64 10.62 1.00
C GLY A 252 23.30 9.63 2.11
N LYS A 253 23.19 10.13 3.35
CA LYS A 253 22.94 9.28 4.54
C LYS A 253 22.04 9.96 5.56
N LYS A 254 21.20 9.18 6.24
CA LYS A 254 20.33 9.69 7.31
C LYS A 254 20.28 8.74 8.50
N HIS A 255 20.41 9.30 9.70
CA HIS A 255 20.24 8.56 10.95
C HIS A 255 18.75 8.48 11.28
N TRP A 256 18.22 7.27 11.30
CA TRP A 256 16.81 6.96 11.58
C TRP A 256 16.66 6.26 12.91
N ARG A 257 15.66 6.71 13.68
CA ARG A 257 15.22 6.08 14.92
C ARG A 257 13.73 5.79 14.81
N VAL A 258 13.35 4.53 15.00
CA VAL A 258 11.96 4.06 15.02
C VAL A 258 11.65 3.48 16.39
N TYR A 259 10.48 3.80 16.91
CA TYR A 259 10.05 3.54 18.28
C TYR A 259 8.82 2.64 18.29
N LYS A 260 8.56 2.02 19.43
CA LYS A 260 7.34 1.21 19.61
C LYS A 260 6.11 2.10 19.54
N VAL A 261 5.06 1.54 18.93
CA VAL A 261 3.72 2.11 18.89
C VAL A 261 3.18 2.39 20.30
N LEU A 262 2.71 3.62 20.55
CA LEU A 262 2.01 4.00 21.80
C LEU A 262 0.53 3.59 21.76
N LEU A 263 -0.11 3.65 20.58
CA LEU A 263 -1.50 3.27 20.28
C LEU A 263 -1.51 2.41 19.01
N GLY A 264 -1.91 1.14 19.10
CA GLY A 264 -1.87 0.18 17.98
C GLY A 264 -2.52 0.76 16.70
N LEU A 265 -1.78 0.75 15.58
CA LEU A 265 -2.22 1.19 14.24
C LEU A 265 -3.07 2.48 14.25
N SER A 266 -2.41 3.61 14.53
CA SER A 266 -3.10 4.90 14.71
C SER A 266 -3.83 5.38 13.45
N LEU A 267 -4.86 6.21 13.67
CA LEU A 267 -5.72 6.81 12.63
C LEU A 267 -5.36 8.27 12.31
N ASP A 268 -4.46 8.89 13.08
CA ASP A 268 -4.07 10.30 12.94
C ASP A 268 -2.55 10.46 12.82
N SER A 269 -2.03 11.69 12.74
CA SER A 269 -0.59 11.98 12.88
C SER A 269 -0.37 13.02 13.99
N THR A 270 0.69 12.89 14.79
CA THR A 270 0.96 13.79 15.94
C THR A 270 2.45 13.99 16.14
N ASN A 271 2.87 15.24 16.42
CA ASN A 271 4.24 15.57 16.80
C ASN A 271 4.48 15.32 18.29
N PHE A 272 5.59 14.66 18.62
CA PHE A 272 6.00 14.35 19.99
C PHE A 272 7.27 15.10 20.39
N SER A 273 7.43 15.34 21.69
CA SER A 273 8.71 15.78 22.24
C SER A 273 9.63 14.58 22.48
N GLN A 274 10.93 14.83 22.67
CA GLN A 274 11.88 13.78 23.03
C GLN A 274 11.56 13.14 24.40
N ALA A 275 10.84 13.84 25.28
CA ALA A 275 10.43 13.33 26.59
C ALA A 275 9.26 12.33 26.49
N ASP A 276 8.44 12.44 25.44
CA ASP A 276 7.26 11.60 25.22
C ASP A 276 7.61 10.27 24.54
N ILE A 277 8.80 10.18 23.94
CA ILE A 277 9.23 9.01 23.17
C ILE A 277 10.23 8.18 23.97
N GLY A 278 10.00 6.87 24.04
CA GLY A 278 10.86 5.94 24.77
C GLY A 278 12.18 5.64 24.06
N LYS A 279 12.76 4.46 24.33
CA LYS A 279 13.94 4.00 23.60
C LYS A 279 13.58 3.54 22.18
N PRO A 280 14.41 3.86 21.16
CA PRO A 280 14.18 3.34 19.82
C PRO A 280 14.29 1.82 19.82
N ILE A 281 13.41 1.17 19.05
CA ILE A 281 13.44 -0.26 18.79
C ILE A 281 14.28 -0.59 17.55
N LEU A 282 14.52 0.41 16.70
CA LEU A 282 15.43 0.37 15.56
C LEU A 282 16.17 1.72 15.50
N ASP A 283 17.49 1.65 15.42
CA ASP A 283 18.39 2.81 15.41
C ASP A 283 19.49 2.51 14.39
N VAL A 284 19.38 3.13 13.20
CA VAL A 284 20.17 2.76 12.02
C VAL A 284 20.55 3.99 11.21
N VAL A 285 21.67 3.92 10.48
CA VAL A 285 22.00 4.90 9.44
C VAL A 285 21.66 4.26 8.09
N LEU A 286 20.75 4.90 7.36
CA LEU A 286 20.45 4.54 5.98
C LEU A 286 21.47 5.20 5.06
N GLU A 287 21.96 4.45 4.09
CA GLU A 287 22.79 4.93 2.98
C GLU A 287 22.05 4.72 1.65
N ALA A 288 22.46 5.41 0.60
CA ALA A 288 21.85 5.24 -0.72
C ALA A 288 21.72 3.75 -1.09
N GLY A 289 20.55 3.37 -1.60
CA GLY A 289 20.21 1.98 -1.91
C GLY A 289 19.52 1.20 -0.79
N ASP A 290 19.52 1.69 0.45
CA ASP A 290 18.87 1.01 1.57
C ASP A 290 17.35 1.27 1.62
N LEU A 291 16.62 0.33 2.22
CA LEU A 291 15.18 0.44 2.49
C LEU A 291 14.90 0.34 4.00
N LEU A 292 14.00 1.18 4.49
CA LEU A 292 13.37 1.04 5.80
C LEU A 292 11.85 0.98 5.61
N TYR A 293 11.21 -0.07 6.13
CA TYR A 293 9.76 -0.14 6.24
C TYR A 293 9.33 -0.08 7.70
N PHE A 294 8.22 0.61 7.97
CA PHE A 294 7.52 0.54 9.25
C PHE A 294 6.00 0.73 9.07
N PRO A 295 5.18 0.02 9.88
CA PRO A 295 3.73 0.21 9.87
C PRO A 295 3.29 1.58 10.38
N ARG A 296 2.04 1.95 10.08
CA ARG A 296 1.37 3.12 10.67
C ARG A 296 1.36 3.05 12.20
N GLY A 297 1.43 4.20 12.85
CA GLY A 297 1.51 4.31 14.31
C GLY A 297 2.90 4.05 14.93
N PHE A 298 3.91 3.62 14.15
CA PHE A 298 5.29 3.57 14.65
C PHE A 298 5.89 4.97 14.63
N ILE A 299 6.19 5.51 15.82
CA ILE A 299 6.87 6.79 15.94
C ILE A 299 8.25 6.67 15.30
N HIS A 300 8.66 7.68 14.55
CA HIS A 300 9.96 7.73 13.91
C HIS A 300 10.49 9.17 13.88
N GLN A 301 11.82 9.29 13.77
CA GLN A 301 12.50 10.55 13.47
C GLN A 301 13.78 10.29 12.68
N GLY A 302 14.16 11.24 11.83
CA GLY A 302 15.36 11.16 11.01
C GLY A 302 16.15 12.47 11.01
N ASN A 303 17.45 12.40 11.29
CA ASN A 303 18.37 13.54 11.23
C ASN A 303 19.57 13.23 10.32
N CYS A 304 20.08 14.24 9.62
CA CYS A 304 21.27 14.07 8.80
C CYS A 304 22.54 13.98 9.65
N LEU A 305 23.55 13.32 9.09
CA LEU A 305 24.88 13.24 9.67
C LEU A 305 25.65 14.57 9.48
N PRO A 306 26.81 14.75 10.15
CA PRO A 306 27.49 16.05 10.16
C PRO A 306 28.05 16.53 8.81
N ASP A 307 28.27 15.65 7.85
CA ASP A 307 29.08 15.91 6.67
C ASP A 307 28.38 15.56 5.34
N VAL A 308 27.15 15.08 5.40
CA VAL A 308 26.42 14.61 4.21
C VAL A 308 24.94 14.96 4.28
N HIS A 309 24.37 15.37 3.15
CA HIS A 309 22.93 15.55 3.01
C HIS A 309 22.21 14.21 2.96
N SER A 310 20.88 14.26 2.88
CA SER A 310 20.06 13.08 2.60
C SER A 310 18.96 13.43 1.62
N LEU A 311 18.78 12.57 0.63
CA LEU A 311 17.57 12.51 -0.20
C LEU A 311 16.93 11.14 -0.03
N HIS A 312 15.64 11.10 0.29
CA HIS A 312 14.86 9.86 0.25
C HIS A 312 13.47 10.12 -0.32
N ILE A 313 12.89 9.06 -0.88
CA ILE A 313 11.47 8.98 -1.21
C ILE A 313 10.79 8.08 -0.18
N THR A 314 9.71 8.55 0.42
CA THR A 314 8.83 7.68 1.21
C THR A 314 7.68 7.30 0.31
N ILE A 315 7.59 6.02 -0.05
CA ILE A 315 6.42 5.44 -0.73
C ILE A 315 5.43 5.04 0.37
N SER A 316 4.19 5.49 0.26
CA SER A 316 3.13 5.28 1.25
C SER A 316 1.91 4.62 0.63
N SER A 317 1.19 3.80 1.41
CA SER A 317 -0.09 3.21 1.00
C SER A 317 -0.95 2.87 2.21
N TYR A 318 -2.14 2.30 1.97
CA TYR A 318 -3.01 1.73 3.01
C TYR A 318 -3.69 2.73 3.95
N GLN A 319 -3.73 4.02 3.59
CA GLN A 319 -4.53 5.02 4.29
C GLN A 319 -6.02 4.64 4.23
N LYS A 320 -6.75 4.70 5.36
CA LYS A 320 -8.20 4.40 5.44
C LYS A 320 -8.59 3.06 4.77
N ASN A 321 -7.72 2.06 4.90
CA ASN A 321 -7.92 0.72 4.31
C ASN A 321 -8.02 -0.39 5.36
N SER A 322 -8.70 -0.12 6.48
CA SER A 322 -8.88 -1.08 7.58
C SER A 322 -10.23 -1.81 7.52
N TRP A 323 -10.38 -2.87 8.33
CA TRP A 323 -11.67 -3.50 8.59
C TRP A 323 -12.72 -2.53 9.13
N GLY A 324 -12.31 -1.52 9.92
CA GLY A 324 -13.21 -0.49 10.40
C GLY A 324 -13.74 0.39 9.27
N ASP A 325 -12.91 0.72 8.28
CA ASP A 325 -13.33 1.50 7.11
C ASP A 325 -14.30 0.71 6.22
N LEU A 326 -14.12 -0.61 6.09
CA LEU A 326 -15.10 -1.45 5.41
C LEU A 326 -16.41 -1.56 6.21
N LEU A 327 -16.33 -1.74 7.53
CA LEU A 327 -17.52 -1.82 8.39
C LEU A 327 -18.30 -0.49 8.43
N GLN A 328 -17.65 0.65 8.20
CA GLN A 328 -18.33 1.93 8.01
C GLN A 328 -19.22 1.97 6.76
N LYS A 329 -19.00 1.09 5.77
CA LYS A 329 -19.91 0.90 4.62
C LYS A 329 -20.93 -0.21 4.89
N VAL A 330 -20.47 -1.34 5.45
CA VAL A 330 -21.32 -2.53 5.66
C VAL A 330 -22.40 -2.30 6.71
N VAL A 331 -22.07 -1.71 7.86
CA VAL A 331 -23.00 -1.62 9.01
C VAL A 331 -24.20 -0.70 8.70
N PRO A 332 -24.02 0.52 8.13
CA PRO A 332 -25.15 1.35 7.76
C PRO A 332 -26.06 0.68 6.72
N ALA A 333 -25.49 0.11 5.66
CA ALA A 333 -26.26 -0.56 4.62
C ALA A 333 -27.02 -1.79 5.16
N ALA A 334 -26.40 -2.58 6.04
CA ALA A 334 -27.06 -3.70 6.72
C ALA A 334 -28.23 -3.24 7.58
N LEU A 335 -28.11 -2.08 8.24
CA LEU A 335 -29.16 -1.55 9.10
C LEU A 335 -30.35 -1.05 8.29
N GLU A 336 -30.11 -0.40 7.16
CA GLU A 336 -31.14 0.01 6.21
C GLU A 336 -31.95 -1.20 5.71
N ILE A 337 -31.27 -2.23 5.20
CA ILE A 337 -31.92 -3.48 4.75
C ILE A 337 -32.68 -4.16 5.90
N ALA A 338 -32.08 -4.27 7.09
CA ALA A 338 -32.74 -4.87 8.25
C ALA A 338 -34.02 -4.10 8.65
N MET A 339 -33.99 -2.76 8.56
CA MET A 339 -35.16 -1.93 8.85
C MET A 339 -36.27 -2.08 7.79
N GLU A 340 -35.98 -2.48 6.57
CA GLU A 340 -36.97 -2.76 5.52
C GLU A 340 -37.57 -4.16 5.67
N GLU A 341 -36.76 -5.16 6.00
CA GLU A 341 -37.16 -6.57 5.96
C GLU A 341 -37.64 -7.12 7.31
N ASP A 342 -37.13 -6.59 8.43
CA ASP A 342 -37.30 -7.20 9.75
C ASP A 342 -38.06 -6.28 10.72
N VAL A 343 -39.28 -6.69 11.08
CA VAL A 343 -40.13 -5.91 12.00
C VAL A 343 -39.46 -5.66 13.34
N GLU A 344 -38.56 -6.53 13.81
CA GLU A 344 -37.91 -6.37 15.11
C GLU A 344 -36.95 -5.18 15.15
N PHE A 345 -36.39 -4.76 13.99
CA PHE A 345 -35.62 -3.51 13.86
C PHE A 345 -36.51 -2.26 13.75
N ARG A 346 -37.80 -2.44 13.43
CA ARG A 346 -38.81 -1.35 13.35
C ARG A 346 -39.61 -1.14 14.64
N ARG A 347 -39.52 -2.04 15.61
CA ARG A 347 -40.26 -1.89 16.88
C ARG A 347 -39.80 -0.65 17.62
N GLY A 348 -40.75 0.13 18.12
CA GLY A 348 -40.47 1.32 18.91
C GLY A 348 -39.70 0.98 20.20
N LEU A 349 -38.83 1.89 20.61
CA LEU A 349 -38.13 1.81 21.91
C LEU A 349 -39.14 1.85 23.08
N PRO A 350 -38.79 1.27 24.25
CA PRO A 350 -39.60 1.45 25.46
C PRO A 350 -39.81 2.93 25.77
N LEU A 351 -41.05 3.37 26.05
CA LEU A 351 -41.38 4.79 26.20
C LEU A 351 -40.60 5.50 27.32
N ASP A 352 -40.17 4.76 28.33
CA ASP A 352 -39.49 5.24 29.53
C ASP A 352 -37.96 5.04 29.48
N TYR A 353 -37.39 4.63 28.33
CA TYR A 353 -35.97 4.26 28.23
C TYR A 353 -35.00 5.35 28.70
N LEU A 354 -35.35 6.63 28.53
CA LEU A 354 -34.56 7.78 28.98
C LEU A 354 -34.41 7.86 30.51
N THR A 355 -35.26 7.17 31.27
CA THR A 355 -35.20 7.14 32.73
C THR A 355 -34.13 6.19 33.28
N TYR A 356 -33.67 5.23 32.48
CA TYR A 356 -32.68 4.22 32.90
C TYR A 356 -31.52 4.00 31.91
N MET A 357 -31.58 4.56 30.69
CA MET A 357 -30.50 4.56 29.69
C MET A 357 -29.78 5.92 29.61
N GLY A 358 -28.63 5.98 28.93
CA GLY A 358 -27.82 7.19 28.76
C GLY A 358 -26.73 7.37 29.83
N VAL A 359 -25.85 8.35 29.60
CA VAL A 359 -24.67 8.62 30.46
C VAL A 359 -25.07 8.98 31.88
N GLN A 360 -26.13 9.78 32.06
CA GLN A 360 -26.63 10.16 33.39
C GLN A 360 -27.09 8.97 34.25
N ASN A 361 -27.38 7.83 33.61
CA ASN A 361 -27.86 6.60 34.24
C ASN A 361 -26.85 5.45 34.11
N SER A 362 -25.56 5.73 33.82
CA SER A 362 -24.56 4.68 33.51
C SER A 362 -24.39 3.66 34.61
N ASP A 363 -24.47 4.11 35.86
CA ASP A 363 -24.20 3.33 37.08
C ASP A 363 -25.49 2.90 37.78
N MET A 364 -26.65 3.14 37.16
CA MET A 364 -27.94 2.80 37.71
C MET A 364 -28.14 1.27 37.68
N ASP A 365 -28.35 0.69 38.85
CA ASP A 365 -28.71 -0.72 39.00
C ASP A 365 -30.20 -0.94 38.73
N ASP A 366 -30.57 -1.01 37.45
CA ASP A 366 -31.93 -1.23 36.99
C ASP A 366 -32.02 -2.48 36.09
N PRO A 367 -32.87 -3.48 36.40
CA PRO A 367 -33.00 -4.69 35.59
C PRO A 367 -33.50 -4.42 34.16
N ARG A 368 -34.17 -3.30 33.90
CA ARG A 368 -34.56 -2.86 32.54
C ARG A 368 -33.34 -2.52 31.70
N ARG A 369 -32.27 -1.99 32.30
CA ARG A 369 -31.02 -1.66 31.63
C ARG A 369 -30.34 -2.91 31.07
N VAL A 370 -30.33 -4.00 31.87
CA VAL A 370 -29.84 -5.32 31.43
C VAL A 370 -30.67 -5.86 30.25
N LYS A 371 -32.00 -5.76 30.34
CA LYS A 371 -32.89 -6.18 29.24
C LYS A 371 -32.67 -5.35 27.96
N PHE A 372 -32.45 -4.04 28.10
CA PHE A 372 -32.17 -3.15 26.98
C PHE A 372 -30.88 -3.53 26.26
N PHE A 373 -29.79 -3.76 27.00
CA PHE A 373 -28.52 -4.23 26.40
C PHE A 373 -28.66 -5.61 25.74
N SER A 374 -29.41 -6.53 26.34
CA SER A 374 -29.69 -7.84 25.75
C SER A 374 -30.44 -7.72 24.40
N GLN A 375 -31.40 -6.78 24.31
CA GLN A 375 -32.10 -6.51 23.05
C GLN A 375 -31.13 -5.94 22.00
N ILE A 376 -30.27 -4.98 22.36
CA ILE A 376 -29.25 -4.44 21.44
C ILE A 376 -28.31 -5.55 20.97
N GLU A 377 -27.80 -6.40 21.87
CA GLU A 377 -26.92 -7.51 21.51
C GLU A 377 -27.61 -8.50 20.55
N SER A 378 -28.89 -8.80 20.79
CA SER A 378 -29.70 -9.65 19.91
C SER A 378 -29.86 -9.05 18.51
N LEU A 379 -30.19 -7.76 18.41
CA LEU A 379 -30.31 -7.06 17.13
C LEU A 379 -28.96 -6.98 16.40
N MET A 380 -27.87 -6.67 17.11
CA MET A 380 -26.53 -6.64 16.51
C MET A 380 -26.09 -8.01 15.97
N LYS A 381 -26.42 -9.10 16.65
CA LYS A 381 -26.17 -10.47 16.13
C LYS A 381 -26.99 -10.77 14.86
N ARG A 382 -28.23 -10.28 14.81
CA ARG A 382 -29.11 -10.45 13.63
C ARG A 382 -28.68 -9.59 12.45
N LEU A 383 -28.10 -8.42 12.70
CA LEU A 383 -27.68 -7.46 11.68
C LEU A 383 -26.75 -8.10 10.64
N PHE A 384 -25.90 -9.05 11.04
CA PHE A 384 -25.01 -9.77 10.14
C PHE A 384 -25.75 -10.50 9.00
N ASN A 385 -26.99 -10.96 9.23
CA ASN A 385 -27.78 -11.66 8.21
C ASN A 385 -28.23 -10.73 7.07
N TYR A 386 -28.18 -9.41 7.29
CA TYR A 386 -28.58 -8.39 6.33
C TYR A 386 -27.37 -7.68 5.72
N ALA A 387 -26.13 -8.11 6.02
CA ALA A 387 -24.92 -7.41 5.61
C ALA A 387 -24.65 -7.56 4.10
N PRO A 388 -24.73 -6.46 3.31
CA PRO A 388 -24.48 -6.51 1.87
C PRO A 388 -22.97 -6.34 1.62
N VAL A 389 -22.19 -7.37 1.97
CA VAL A 389 -20.73 -7.30 1.98
C VAL A 389 -20.17 -6.97 0.60
N ASP A 390 -20.63 -7.65 -0.45
CA ASP A 390 -20.11 -7.44 -1.81
C ASP A 390 -20.39 -6.02 -2.31
N ALA A 391 -21.63 -5.53 -2.17
CA ALA A 391 -21.99 -4.16 -2.53
C ALA A 391 -21.17 -3.13 -1.73
N SER A 392 -20.91 -3.38 -0.44
CA SER A 392 -20.08 -2.50 0.40
C SER A 392 -18.61 -2.51 -0.04
N VAL A 393 -18.10 -3.65 -0.50
CA VAL A 393 -16.77 -3.77 -1.09
C VAL A 393 -16.70 -3.00 -2.41
N ASP A 394 -17.73 -3.05 -3.24
CA ASP A 394 -17.80 -2.27 -4.48
C ASP A 394 -17.86 -0.76 -4.24
N GLN A 395 -18.61 -0.32 -3.24
CA GLN A 395 -18.62 1.08 -2.80
C GLN A 395 -17.23 1.53 -2.32
N LYS A 396 -16.51 0.67 -1.60
CA LYS A 396 -15.11 0.96 -1.21
C LYS A 396 -14.15 0.90 -2.40
N ALA A 397 -14.37 0.00 -3.35
CA ALA A 397 -13.58 -0.10 -4.56
C ALA A 397 -13.74 1.15 -5.44
N ARG A 398 -14.95 1.72 -5.50
CA ARG A 398 -15.21 2.99 -6.18
C ARG A 398 -14.32 4.13 -5.63
N ASP A 399 -14.30 4.29 -4.30
CA ASP A 399 -13.45 5.28 -3.64
C ASP A 399 -11.96 5.03 -3.99
N PHE A 400 -11.52 3.77 -3.95
CA PHE A 400 -10.15 3.38 -4.34
C PHE A 400 -9.82 3.70 -5.81
N LEU A 401 -10.74 3.47 -6.76
CA LEU A 401 -10.52 3.79 -8.16
C LEU A 401 -10.40 5.30 -8.39
N HIS A 402 -11.11 6.12 -7.61
CA HIS A 402 -10.94 7.58 -7.64
C HIS A 402 -9.55 8.01 -7.17
N ASP A 403 -9.04 7.35 -6.13
CA ASP A 403 -7.73 7.64 -5.54
C ASP A 403 -6.54 7.22 -6.43
N CYS A 404 -6.75 6.27 -7.34
CA CYS A 404 -5.70 5.66 -8.14
C CYS A 404 -5.02 6.64 -9.10
N LEU A 405 -3.70 6.45 -9.29
CA LEU A 405 -3.01 7.06 -10.42
C LEU A 405 -3.46 6.39 -11.73
N PRO A 406 -3.50 7.14 -12.85
CA PRO A 406 -3.69 6.53 -14.16
C PRO A 406 -2.51 5.59 -14.48
N PRO A 407 -2.73 4.51 -15.25
CA PRO A 407 -1.66 3.60 -15.62
C PRO A 407 -0.68 4.26 -16.59
N VAL A 408 0.62 3.98 -16.42
CA VAL A 408 1.61 4.24 -17.46
C VAL A 408 1.52 3.13 -18.51
N LEU A 409 1.18 3.52 -19.74
CA LEU A 409 1.07 2.59 -20.86
C LEU A 409 2.46 2.19 -21.35
N THR A 410 2.63 0.91 -21.66
CA THR A 410 3.78 0.48 -22.46
C THR A 410 3.67 1.03 -23.89
N PRO A 411 4.76 1.05 -24.66
CA PRO A 411 4.69 1.45 -26.07
C PRO A 411 3.66 0.65 -26.88
N GLU A 412 3.54 -0.66 -26.63
CA GLU A 412 2.57 -1.53 -27.29
C GLU A 412 1.13 -1.17 -26.91
N GLU A 413 0.84 -0.99 -25.62
CA GLU A 413 -0.48 -0.60 -25.13
C GLU A 413 -0.87 0.81 -25.57
N LEU A 414 0.09 1.73 -25.65
CA LEU A 414 -0.15 3.06 -26.20
C LEU A 414 -0.57 2.95 -27.67
N ALA A 415 0.21 2.25 -28.49
CA ALA A 415 -0.05 2.13 -29.93
C ALA A 415 -1.37 1.43 -30.28
N SER A 416 -1.86 0.54 -29.42
CA SER A 416 -3.07 -0.26 -29.65
C SER A 416 -4.29 0.18 -28.83
N SER A 417 -4.20 1.31 -28.13
CA SER A 417 -5.32 1.92 -27.40
C SER A 417 -5.80 3.19 -28.08
N VAL A 418 -6.95 3.71 -27.65
CA VAL A 418 -7.50 4.99 -28.16
C VAL A 418 -6.49 6.14 -28.09
N ARG A 419 -5.57 6.12 -27.12
CA ARG A 419 -4.54 7.16 -26.95
C ARG A 419 -3.47 7.16 -28.05
N GLY A 420 -3.27 6.04 -28.73
CA GLY A 420 -2.37 5.92 -29.88
C GLY A 420 -3.09 5.82 -31.22
N ALA A 421 -4.41 6.05 -31.25
CA ALA A 421 -5.18 5.97 -32.48
C ALA A 421 -4.59 6.91 -33.57
N PRO A 422 -4.52 6.47 -34.84
CA PRO A 422 -3.83 7.20 -35.90
C PRO A 422 -4.58 8.46 -36.37
N THR A 423 -5.86 8.59 -35.98
CA THR A 423 -6.75 9.69 -36.34
C THR A 423 -6.10 11.03 -36.03
N ARG A 424 -5.89 11.86 -37.07
CA ARG A 424 -5.18 13.14 -36.94
C ARG A 424 -5.67 14.18 -37.93
N TRP A 425 -5.33 15.44 -37.66
CA TRP A 425 -5.46 16.53 -38.62
C TRP A 425 -4.20 16.66 -39.46
N GLU A 426 -4.32 16.52 -40.77
CA GLU A 426 -3.19 16.61 -41.70
C GLU A 426 -3.66 17.21 -43.03
N ASP A 427 -2.92 18.20 -43.54
CA ASP A 427 -3.22 18.90 -44.79
C ASP A 427 -4.67 19.44 -44.89
N GLY A 428 -5.18 20.02 -43.82
CA GLY A 428 -6.50 20.67 -43.81
C GLY A 428 -7.70 19.72 -43.77
N ARG A 429 -7.48 18.43 -43.49
CA ARG A 429 -8.53 17.41 -43.35
C ARG A 429 -8.20 16.42 -42.24
N VAL A 430 -9.23 15.75 -41.73
CA VAL A 430 -9.05 14.62 -40.82
C VAL A 430 -8.61 13.40 -41.63
N LYS A 431 -7.58 12.70 -41.15
CA LYS A 431 -7.02 11.46 -41.70
C LYS A 431 -7.26 10.30 -40.75
N ASP A 432 -7.22 9.09 -41.31
CA ASP A 432 -7.33 7.82 -40.59
C ASP A 432 -8.57 7.72 -39.70
N VAL A 433 -9.66 8.33 -40.18
CA VAL A 433 -11.00 8.26 -39.57
C VAL A 433 -11.63 6.91 -39.93
N GLY A 434 -12.29 6.29 -38.96
CA GLY A 434 -13.13 5.12 -39.21
C GLY A 434 -12.39 3.79 -39.23
N VAL A 435 -11.30 3.65 -38.46
CA VAL A 435 -10.90 2.30 -38.08
C VAL A 435 -11.88 1.79 -37.02
N HIS A 436 -12.55 0.70 -37.35
CA HIS A 436 -13.63 0.15 -36.54
C HIS A 436 -13.25 -1.18 -35.92
N ILE A 437 -13.74 -1.39 -34.70
CA ILE A 437 -13.70 -2.68 -34.06
C ILE A 437 -14.68 -3.62 -34.80
N THR A 438 -14.21 -4.81 -35.14
CA THR A 438 -15.02 -5.85 -35.81
C THR A 438 -15.18 -7.05 -34.90
N THR A 439 -16.02 -8.01 -35.29
CA THR A 439 -16.15 -9.28 -34.56
C THR A 439 -14.85 -10.09 -34.48
N GLN A 440 -13.94 -9.90 -35.45
CA GLN A 440 -12.65 -10.58 -35.47
C GLN A 440 -11.56 -9.86 -34.67
N THR A 441 -11.79 -8.59 -34.31
CA THR A 441 -10.85 -7.81 -33.49
C THR A 441 -10.65 -8.51 -32.15
N GLN A 442 -9.40 -8.65 -31.75
CA GLN A 442 -9.04 -9.19 -30.45
C GLN A 442 -8.82 -8.05 -29.47
N VAL A 443 -9.50 -8.11 -28.33
CA VAL A 443 -9.53 -7.08 -27.29
C VAL A 443 -9.16 -7.65 -25.94
N ARG A 444 -8.61 -6.81 -25.07
CA ARG A 444 -8.28 -7.15 -23.68
C ARG A 444 -8.42 -5.91 -22.80
N ILE A 445 -8.87 -6.10 -21.55
CA ILE A 445 -8.78 -5.05 -20.52
C ILE A 445 -7.32 -4.58 -20.38
N LEU A 446 -7.11 -3.27 -20.41
CA LEU A 446 -5.79 -2.65 -20.45
C LEU A 446 -4.88 -3.11 -19.29
N ARG A 447 -5.40 -3.04 -18.05
CA ARG A 447 -4.73 -3.42 -16.80
C ARG A 447 -5.70 -4.13 -15.87
N ALA A 448 -5.22 -5.08 -15.08
CA ALA A 448 -6.08 -5.88 -14.22
C ALA A 448 -6.82 -5.08 -13.14
N GLY A 449 -6.30 -3.90 -12.79
CA GLY A 449 -6.85 -3.00 -11.77
C GLY A 449 -7.34 -1.66 -12.32
N CYS A 450 -7.49 -1.48 -13.64
CA CYS A 450 -7.93 -0.19 -14.19
C CYS A 450 -9.45 -0.04 -14.34
N ALA A 451 -10.23 -1.08 -14.07
CA ALA A 451 -11.69 -1.01 -14.16
C ALA A 451 -12.37 -1.92 -13.12
N ARG A 452 -13.53 -1.50 -12.63
CA ARG A 452 -14.36 -2.22 -11.66
C ARG A 452 -15.84 -2.00 -12.01
N LEU A 453 -16.55 -3.10 -12.21
CA LEU A 453 -18.00 -3.10 -12.37
C LEU A 453 -18.64 -3.03 -10.99
N CYS A 454 -19.56 -2.09 -10.79
CA CYS A 454 -20.26 -1.88 -9.54
C CYS A 454 -21.76 -1.66 -9.82
N SER A 455 -22.62 -2.21 -8.96
CA SER A 455 -24.05 -1.90 -8.97
C SER A 455 -24.33 -0.71 -8.03
N ASP A 456 -25.14 0.23 -8.50
CA ASP A 456 -25.67 1.37 -7.74
C ASP A 456 -27.20 1.39 -7.88
N GLY A 457 -27.86 0.58 -7.05
CA GLY A 457 -29.31 0.37 -7.10
C GLY A 457 -29.74 -0.32 -8.40
N ASP A 458 -30.49 0.41 -9.22
CA ASP A 458 -31.03 -0.08 -10.50
C ASP A 458 -30.07 0.07 -11.68
N THR A 459 -28.91 0.72 -11.47
CA THR A 459 -27.93 1.01 -12.53
C THR A 459 -26.61 0.28 -12.28
N VAL A 460 -25.95 -0.14 -13.36
CA VAL A 460 -24.63 -0.75 -13.31
C VAL A 460 -23.62 0.20 -13.92
N HIS A 461 -22.57 0.52 -13.19
CA HIS A 461 -21.51 1.42 -13.65
C HIS A 461 -20.18 0.67 -13.71
N LEU A 462 -19.43 0.92 -14.79
CA LEU A 462 -18.03 0.53 -14.88
C LEU A 462 -17.18 1.74 -14.54
N TYR A 463 -16.59 1.72 -13.35
CA TYR A 463 -15.63 2.72 -12.90
C TYR A 463 -14.24 2.37 -13.43
N TYR A 464 -13.43 3.37 -13.78
CA TYR A 464 -12.11 3.14 -14.36
C TYR A 464 -11.09 4.23 -14.00
N THR A 465 -9.79 3.93 -14.17
CA THR A 465 -8.68 4.81 -13.72
C THR A 465 -7.91 5.47 -14.85
N THR A 466 -8.17 5.10 -16.10
CA THR A 466 -7.37 5.47 -17.28
C THR A 466 -7.35 6.96 -17.58
N ASN A 467 -8.40 7.67 -17.16
CA ASN A 467 -8.55 9.12 -17.30
C ASN A 467 -8.30 9.89 -16.00
N ASN A 468 -7.85 9.23 -14.93
CA ASN A 468 -7.49 9.93 -13.70
C ASN A 468 -6.30 10.87 -13.93
N SER A 469 -6.21 11.92 -13.12
CA SER A 469 -5.04 12.79 -13.08
C SER A 469 -3.91 12.18 -12.24
N ARG A 470 -2.67 12.60 -12.53
CA ARG A 470 -1.50 12.32 -11.66
C ARG A 470 -1.56 13.11 -10.34
N VAL A 471 -2.40 14.14 -10.28
CA VAL A 471 -2.72 14.93 -9.09
C VAL A 471 -3.98 14.36 -8.45
N TYR A 472 -3.87 14.00 -7.17
CA TYR A 472 -4.94 13.37 -6.39
C TYR A 472 -6.25 14.17 -6.49
N HIS A 473 -7.33 13.49 -6.90
CA HIS A 473 -8.69 14.03 -7.03
C HIS A 473 -8.80 15.33 -7.83
N LYS A 474 -7.87 15.60 -8.76
CA LYS A 474 -8.01 16.74 -9.68
C LYS A 474 -9.19 16.56 -10.64
N GLU A 475 -9.41 15.32 -11.07
CA GLU A 475 -10.56 14.95 -11.90
C GLU A 475 -11.65 14.32 -11.02
N GLU A 476 -12.89 14.46 -11.46
CA GLU A 476 -14.02 13.73 -10.89
C GLU A 476 -13.87 12.22 -11.09
N LEU A 477 -14.63 11.44 -10.34
CA LEU A 477 -14.68 9.99 -10.48
C LEU A 477 -15.14 9.59 -11.90
N GLN A 478 -14.35 8.74 -12.57
CA GLN A 478 -14.60 8.33 -13.94
C GLN A 478 -15.44 7.05 -14.00
N SER A 479 -16.52 7.07 -14.77
CA SER A 479 -17.37 5.90 -15.00
C SER A 479 -18.10 5.96 -16.34
N CYS A 480 -18.58 4.81 -16.79
CA CYS A 480 -19.59 4.72 -17.84
C CYS A 480 -20.71 3.76 -17.39
N GLU A 481 -21.95 4.12 -17.72
CA GLU A 481 -23.10 3.25 -17.47
C GLU A 481 -23.05 2.03 -18.39
N ILE A 482 -23.28 0.84 -17.82
CA ILE A 482 -23.36 -0.43 -18.53
C ILE A 482 -24.80 -0.92 -18.44
N LYS A 483 -25.41 -1.18 -19.59
CA LYS A 483 -26.75 -1.74 -19.62
C LYS A 483 -26.76 -3.14 -19.00
N PRO A 484 -27.81 -3.54 -18.27
CA PRO A 484 -27.88 -4.85 -17.62
C PRO A 484 -27.56 -6.03 -18.55
N GLU A 485 -28.04 -6.00 -19.78
CA GLU A 485 -27.80 -7.02 -20.81
C GLU A 485 -26.34 -7.13 -21.30
N LEU A 486 -25.48 -6.16 -20.98
CA LEU A 486 -24.05 -6.14 -21.33
C LEU A 486 -23.13 -6.51 -20.16
N THR A 487 -23.68 -6.67 -18.95
CA THR A 487 -22.93 -6.93 -17.71
C THR A 487 -22.06 -8.18 -17.83
N ASP A 488 -22.64 -9.31 -18.26
CA ASP A 488 -21.94 -10.59 -18.43
C ASP A 488 -20.73 -10.47 -19.37
N ALA A 489 -20.82 -9.61 -20.38
CA ALA A 489 -19.72 -9.39 -21.33
C ALA A 489 -18.58 -8.58 -20.74
N VAL A 490 -18.88 -7.60 -19.89
CA VAL A 490 -17.87 -6.85 -19.13
C VAL A 490 -17.20 -7.75 -18.10
N GLU A 491 -17.96 -8.56 -17.36
CA GLU A 491 -17.42 -9.55 -16.43
C GLU A 491 -16.53 -10.56 -17.14
N PHE A 492 -16.97 -11.09 -18.28
CA PHE A 492 -16.18 -11.99 -19.12
C PHE A 492 -14.83 -11.36 -19.52
N LEU A 493 -14.81 -10.08 -19.92
CA LEU A 493 -13.59 -9.37 -20.27
C LEU A 493 -12.66 -9.18 -19.06
N ILE A 494 -13.20 -8.77 -17.91
CA ILE A 494 -12.43 -8.60 -16.66
C ILE A 494 -11.81 -9.93 -16.22
N HIS A 495 -12.55 -11.03 -16.30
CA HIS A 495 -12.08 -12.35 -15.90
C HIS A 495 -11.17 -13.03 -16.93
N SER A 496 -11.23 -12.63 -18.20
CA SER A 496 -10.35 -13.14 -19.26
C SER A 496 -8.94 -12.55 -19.21
N TYR A 497 -8.75 -11.41 -18.54
CA TYR A 497 -7.43 -10.81 -18.33
C TYR A 497 -6.42 -11.83 -17.75
N PRO A 498 -5.19 -11.95 -18.29
CA PRO A 498 -4.51 -11.07 -19.26
C PRO A 498 -4.60 -11.54 -20.72
N HIS A 499 -5.59 -12.36 -21.07
CA HIS A 499 -5.70 -12.90 -22.43
C HIS A 499 -6.51 -11.98 -23.33
N PHE A 500 -6.11 -11.90 -24.60
CA PHE A 500 -6.95 -11.35 -25.63
C PHE A 500 -8.11 -12.29 -25.94
N VAL A 501 -9.29 -11.72 -26.15
CA VAL A 501 -10.49 -12.42 -26.59
C VAL A 501 -11.01 -11.75 -27.85
N LYS A 502 -11.64 -12.51 -28.74
CA LYS A 502 -12.28 -11.91 -29.91
C LYS A 502 -13.59 -11.24 -29.49
N VAL A 503 -13.93 -10.13 -30.13
CA VAL A 503 -15.23 -9.47 -29.94
C VAL A 503 -16.40 -10.43 -30.23
N GLU A 504 -16.24 -11.37 -31.18
CA GLU A 504 -17.26 -12.40 -31.44
C GLU A 504 -17.57 -13.29 -30.24
N SER A 505 -16.66 -13.44 -29.28
CA SER A 505 -16.85 -14.28 -28.09
C SER A 505 -17.52 -13.57 -26.92
N LEU A 506 -17.77 -12.27 -27.01
CA LEU A 506 -18.45 -11.53 -25.96
C LEU A 506 -19.88 -12.08 -25.78
N PRO A 507 -20.30 -12.45 -24.56
CA PRO A 507 -21.63 -12.96 -24.29
C PRO A 507 -22.67 -11.82 -24.33
N CYS A 508 -23.01 -11.37 -25.54
CA CYS A 508 -24.10 -10.44 -25.82
C CYS A 508 -25.10 -11.09 -26.79
N ASP A 509 -26.36 -10.65 -26.71
CA ASP A 509 -27.49 -11.16 -27.49
C ASP A 509 -27.34 -10.92 -29.00
N SER A 510 -26.78 -9.77 -29.40
CA SER A 510 -26.57 -9.41 -30.81
C SER A 510 -25.12 -9.12 -31.16
N VAL A 511 -24.78 -9.22 -32.45
CA VAL A 511 -23.45 -8.85 -32.96
C VAL A 511 -23.20 -7.35 -32.78
N GLN A 512 -24.25 -6.55 -32.96
CA GLN A 512 -24.21 -5.10 -32.79
C GLN A 512 -23.84 -4.72 -31.37
N ASP A 513 -24.40 -5.39 -30.37
CA ASP A 513 -24.10 -5.14 -28.96
C ASP A 513 -22.64 -5.47 -28.61
N ARG A 514 -22.09 -6.55 -29.18
CA ARG A 514 -20.68 -6.93 -28.98
C ARG A 514 -19.73 -5.85 -29.49
N ILE A 515 -19.99 -5.34 -30.70
CA ILE A 515 -19.19 -4.29 -31.32
C ILE A 515 -19.35 -2.98 -30.54
N ALA A 516 -20.59 -2.56 -30.26
CA ALA A 516 -20.87 -1.32 -29.55
C ALA A 516 -20.26 -1.29 -28.14
N LEU A 517 -20.31 -2.41 -27.41
CA LEU A 517 -19.65 -2.54 -26.11
C LEU A 517 -18.13 -2.40 -26.26
N ALA A 518 -17.52 -3.09 -27.22
CA ALA A 518 -16.09 -3.00 -27.44
C ALA A 518 -15.64 -1.59 -27.85
N GLU A 519 -16.40 -0.90 -28.72
CA GLU A 519 -16.14 0.49 -29.11
C GLU A 519 -16.23 1.42 -27.89
N LEU A 520 -17.29 1.32 -27.08
CA LEU A 520 -17.46 2.10 -25.85
C LEU A 520 -16.26 1.93 -24.91
N LEU A 521 -15.85 0.69 -24.65
CA LEU A 521 -14.73 0.41 -23.76
C LEU A 521 -13.39 0.90 -24.34
N PHE A 522 -13.21 0.82 -25.66
CA PHE A 522 -12.00 1.30 -26.33
C PHE A 522 -11.91 2.83 -26.28
N GLU A 523 -13.00 3.53 -26.58
CA GLU A 523 -13.07 5.00 -26.54
C GLU A 523 -12.79 5.56 -25.15
N ASN A 524 -13.22 4.86 -24.08
CA ASN A 524 -12.89 5.20 -22.70
C ASN A 524 -11.49 4.74 -22.26
N GLY A 525 -10.72 4.10 -23.16
CA GLY A 525 -9.36 3.60 -22.91
C GLY A 525 -9.27 2.41 -21.96
N ILE A 526 -10.39 1.73 -21.68
CA ILE A 526 -10.49 0.62 -20.73
C ILE A 526 -9.94 -0.67 -21.32
N ILE A 527 -10.08 -0.84 -22.64
CA ILE A 527 -9.50 -1.95 -23.40
C ILE A 527 -8.50 -1.44 -24.43
N HIS A 528 -7.69 -2.37 -24.95
CA HIS A 528 -6.86 -2.15 -26.13
C HIS A 528 -6.91 -3.39 -27.04
N THR A 529 -6.46 -3.24 -28.28
CA THR A 529 -6.52 -4.29 -29.30
C THR A 529 -5.20 -5.06 -29.43
N ALA A 530 -5.23 -6.27 -29.98
CA ALA A 530 -4.01 -7.07 -30.21
C ALA A 530 -3.13 -6.48 -31.31
N GLU A 531 -3.74 -5.80 -32.28
CA GLU A 531 -3.07 -5.06 -33.35
C GLU A 531 -3.59 -3.63 -33.33
N ALA A 532 -2.75 -2.65 -33.65
CA ALA A 532 -3.18 -1.26 -33.75
C ALA A 532 -4.30 -1.14 -34.79
N LEU A 533 -5.35 -0.38 -34.43
CA LEU A 533 -6.45 -0.05 -35.31
C LEU A 533 -5.95 0.90 -36.42
#